data_AF-A0A6V8NRJ3-F1
#
_entry.id   AF-A0A6V8NRJ3-F1
#
_cell.length_a   1.000
_cell.length_b   1.000
_cell.length_c   1.000
_cell.angle_alpha   90.00
_cell.angle_beta   90.00
_cell.angle_gamma   90.00
#
_symmetry.space_group_name_H-M   'P 1'
#
loop_
_entity.id
_entity.type
_entity.pdbx_description
1 polymer ?
#
loop_
_entity_poly.entity_id
_entity_poly.type
_entity_poly.pdbx_seq_one_letter_code
_entity_poly.pdbx_strand_id
1 'polypeptide(L)'
;MVSLGQNTHCKVCTSNQLGYIVGKGGRVITTVPNTWKEAMTFKEGLRLEKKGESAYGEERYQGAGVKWNTTRYFAGITARKKQATGCIGTHSSEKRKNDALSREQKLQKVESNLLNLLPKLNKKKLKMREEIEKRIEEILKKYKVKEFLKISLTEVRQSYRVQIGRGRPGPKTKYKKCVEMVYSLVWERNKEALKREKNVDGIFPLLTTDDSLSAKEVLRAYKYQPRLEKRFTQFKSVHEAAPLLFKKIERVEGIMFLFFLSLMIQAIIEREVRLKMKEWGIKTLPIYPESRDAYHPTTSKILDAFDGISSYQVRMGQMTKEFRDSLTQTQEQILNLLGISSDYYWGQSVVEGEKSEKT
;
A
#
# COMPACT_ATOMS: atom_id res chain seq x y z
N MET A 1 12.77 2.10 15.69
CA MET A 1 12.49 2.47 14.29
C MET A 1 11.05 2.93 14.22
N VAL A 2 10.79 4.23 14.16
CA VAL A 2 9.41 4.75 14.09
C VAL A 2 9.00 4.71 12.63
N SER A 3 7.96 3.92 12.30
CA SER A 3 7.59 3.57 10.93
C SER A 3 6.13 3.97 10.69
N LEU A 4 5.90 4.78 9.64
CA LEU A 4 4.58 5.29 9.28
C LEU A 4 4.21 4.85 7.85
N GLY A 5 3.27 3.89 7.78
CA GLY A 5 2.22 3.66 6.76
C GLY A 5 2.53 3.69 5.25
N GLN A 6 2.26 2.57 4.56
CA GLN A 6 2.32 2.33 3.11
C GLN A 6 1.17 2.92 2.30
N ASN A 7 0.24 3.68 2.90
CA ASN A 7 -0.76 4.42 2.13
C ASN A 7 -0.27 5.83 1.82
N THR A 8 0.60 5.99 0.81
CA THR A 8 0.97 7.30 0.25
C THR A 8 1.44 8.37 1.25
N HIS A 9 1.74 8.00 2.49
CA HIS A 9 1.93 8.95 3.57
C HIS A 9 3.42 9.19 3.77
N CYS A 10 3.97 10.08 2.94
CA CYS A 10 5.21 10.80 3.27
C CYS A 10 5.01 11.78 4.45
N LYS A 11 4.19 11.41 5.44
CA LYS A 11 3.87 12.26 6.60
C LYS A 11 5.08 12.52 7.49
N VAL A 12 6.19 11.79 7.28
CA VAL A 12 7.46 11.90 8.03
C VAL A 12 8.55 12.61 7.24
N CYS A 13 8.43 12.75 5.91
CA CYS A 13 9.50 13.35 5.09
C CYS A 13 9.48 14.89 5.08
N THR A 14 9.36 15.48 6.27
CA THR A 14 9.68 16.90 6.49
C THR A 14 11.02 17.00 7.23
N SER A 15 11.78 18.06 6.97
CA SER A 15 13.08 18.30 7.62
C SER A 15 12.97 18.32 9.14
N ASN A 16 11.91 18.93 9.68
CA ASN A 16 11.71 19.09 11.11
C ASN A 16 11.45 17.75 11.80
N GLN A 17 10.63 16.88 11.19
CA GLN A 17 10.33 15.55 11.75
C GLN A 17 11.53 14.62 11.65
N LEU A 18 12.21 14.59 10.49
CA LEU A 18 13.43 13.80 10.34
C LEU A 18 14.50 14.26 11.33
N GLY A 19 14.71 15.57 11.46
CA GLY A 19 15.65 16.14 12.42
C GLY A 19 15.30 15.81 13.87
N TYR A 20 14.02 15.87 14.25
CA TYR A 20 13.57 15.47 15.59
C TYR A 20 13.84 14.00 15.88
N ILE A 21 13.50 13.11 14.95
CA ILE A 21 13.67 11.66 15.14
C ILE A 21 15.15 11.30 15.23
N VAL A 22 15.97 11.82 14.31
CA VAL A 22 17.43 11.61 14.32
C VAL A 22 18.05 12.20 15.58
N GLY A 23 17.62 13.39 16.01
CA GLY A 23 18.07 14.04 17.25
C GLY A 23 17.74 13.27 18.53
N LYS A 24 16.77 12.34 18.48
CA LYS A 24 16.43 11.42 19.57
C LYS A 24 17.03 10.01 19.39
N GLY A 25 18.00 9.84 18.47
CA GLY A 25 18.63 8.55 18.17
C GLY A 25 17.76 7.59 17.35
N GLY A 26 16.65 8.09 16.79
CA GLY A 26 15.74 7.29 15.97
C GLY A 26 16.25 7.13 14.54
N ARG A 27 15.90 5.99 13.94
CA ARG A 27 16.16 5.65 12.53
C ARG A 27 14.86 5.48 11.76
N VAL A 28 14.81 6.00 10.54
CA VAL A 28 13.59 6.06 9.71
C VAL A 28 13.87 5.56 8.29
N ILE A 29 12.93 4.79 7.75
CA ILE A 29 12.84 4.47 6.32
C ILE A 29 11.45 4.85 5.84
N THR A 30 11.35 5.68 4.79
CA THR A 30 10.06 6.16 4.25
C THR A 30 10.11 6.35 2.74
N THR A 31 8.94 6.24 2.08
CA THR A 31 8.78 6.68 0.69
C THR A 31 8.76 8.20 0.60
N VAL A 32 9.32 8.74 -0.47
CA VAL A 32 9.35 10.19 -0.73
C VAL A 32 8.36 10.57 -1.84
N PRO A 33 7.78 11.79 -1.84
CA PRO A 33 6.85 12.22 -2.87
C PRO A 33 7.60 12.49 -4.17
N ASN A 34 6.91 12.36 -5.30
CA ASN A 34 7.49 12.68 -6.60
C ASN A 34 7.81 14.16 -6.80
N THR A 35 7.32 15.06 -5.94
CA THR A 35 7.59 16.50 -5.99
C THR A 35 8.93 16.88 -5.35
N TRP A 36 9.63 15.93 -4.73
CA TRP A 36 10.94 16.19 -4.13
C TRP A 36 12.00 16.39 -5.21
N LYS A 37 12.81 17.46 -5.08
CA LYS A 37 13.73 17.90 -6.14
C LYS A 37 14.69 16.78 -6.54
N GLU A 38 15.27 16.10 -5.57
CA GLU A 38 16.20 15.00 -5.75
C GLU A 38 15.54 13.80 -6.46
N ALA A 39 14.28 13.51 -6.12
CA ALA A 39 13.51 12.47 -6.79
C ALA A 39 13.14 12.85 -8.23
N MET A 40 12.86 14.13 -8.49
CA MET A 40 12.60 14.64 -9.84
C MET A 40 13.84 14.58 -10.72
N THR A 41 14.98 15.12 -10.26
CA THR A 41 16.25 15.10 -10.99
C THR A 41 16.69 13.67 -11.32
N PHE A 42 16.49 12.74 -10.38
CA PHE A 42 16.77 11.33 -10.65
C PHE A 42 15.90 10.74 -11.75
N LYS A 43 14.58 10.98 -11.68
CA LYS A 43 13.65 10.49 -12.71
C LYS A 43 13.91 11.15 -14.06
N GLU A 44 14.26 12.43 -14.10
CA GLU A 44 14.68 13.12 -15.32
C GLU A 44 15.92 12.47 -15.94
N GLY A 45 16.95 12.17 -15.15
CA GLY A 45 18.12 11.43 -15.63
C GLY A 45 17.75 10.05 -16.20
N LEU A 46 16.85 9.32 -15.55
CA LEU A 46 16.38 8.01 -16.02
C LEU A 46 15.49 8.06 -17.28
N ARG A 47 14.79 9.17 -17.49
CA ARG A 47 14.02 9.39 -18.72
C ARG A 47 14.94 9.52 -19.93
N LEU A 48 16.11 10.13 -19.76
CA LEU A 48 17.09 10.38 -20.81
C LEU A 48 17.95 9.14 -21.07
N GLU A 49 18.47 8.51 -20.02
CA GLU A 49 19.36 7.36 -20.14
C GLU A 49 18.97 6.24 -19.18
N LYS A 50 19.05 5.00 -19.68
CA LYS A 50 18.79 3.83 -18.86
C LYS A 50 20.03 3.53 -18.01
N LYS A 51 20.00 3.92 -16.73
CA LYS A 51 21.07 3.61 -15.77
C LYS A 51 21.09 2.11 -15.43
N GLY A 52 22.26 1.62 -15.03
CA GLY A 52 22.45 0.24 -14.57
C GLY A 52 21.57 -0.09 -13.35
N GLU A 53 20.95 -1.26 -13.35
CA GLU A 53 20.05 -1.76 -12.31
C GLU A 53 20.69 -2.95 -11.58
N SER A 54 20.60 -3.00 -10.26
CA SER A 54 20.90 -4.22 -9.48
C SER A 54 19.58 -4.92 -9.12
N ALA A 55 19.52 -6.24 -9.27
CA ALA A 55 18.30 -7.00 -9.02
C ALA A 55 18.27 -7.57 -7.60
N TYR A 56 17.10 -7.46 -6.93
CA TYR A 56 16.80 -8.17 -5.69
C TYR A 56 15.56 -9.05 -5.90
N GLY A 57 15.79 -10.34 -6.14
CA GLY A 57 14.71 -11.33 -6.17
C GLY A 57 14.17 -11.58 -4.77
N GLU A 58 12.86 -11.57 -4.62
CA GLU A 58 12.20 -12.09 -3.43
C GLU A 58 11.04 -12.98 -3.87
N GLU A 59 10.99 -14.19 -3.34
CA GLU A 59 9.88 -15.12 -3.56
C GLU A 59 8.67 -14.69 -2.73
N ARG A 60 7.48 -14.69 -3.35
CA ARG A 60 6.22 -14.59 -2.62
C ARG A 60 5.33 -15.77 -2.99
N TYR A 61 4.89 -16.48 -1.97
CA TYR A 61 3.82 -17.47 -2.08
C TYR A 61 2.47 -16.76 -2.05
N GLN A 62 1.63 -16.99 -3.07
CA GLN A 62 0.23 -16.57 -3.09
C GLN A 62 -0.64 -17.79 -3.44
N GLY A 63 -1.26 -18.41 -2.44
CA GLY A 63 -2.09 -19.60 -2.63
C GLY A 63 -1.27 -20.81 -3.10
N ALA A 64 -1.80 -21.58 -4.05
CA ALA A 64 -1.21 -22.83 -4.56
C ALA A 64 -0.11 -22.63 -5.64
N GLY A 65 0.45 -21.43 -5.81
CA GLY A 65 1.48 -21.16 -6.83
C GLY A 65 2.50 -20.09 -6.44
N VAL A 66 3.72 -20.24 -6.98
CA VAL A 66 4.82 -19.28 -6.83
C VAL A 66 4.72 -18.22 -7.93
N LYS A 67 4.53 -16.95 -7.54
CA LYS A 67 4.70 -15.81 -8.46
C LYS A 67 5.97 -15.05 -8.11
N TRP A 68 6.87 -14.94 -9.08
CA TRP A 68 8.11 -14.18 -8.95
C TRP A 68 7.84 -12.68 -9.07
N ASN A 69 7.84 -11.96 -7.95
CA ASN A 69 7.84 -10.51 -7.96
C ASN A 69 9.28 -10.00 -7.91
N THR A 70 9.91 -9.86 -9.09
CA THR A 70 11.24 -9.26 -9.18
C THR A 70 11.17 -7.78 -8.79
N THR A 71 11.82 -7.42 -7.69
CA THR A 71 12.05 -6.03 -7.31
C THR A 71 13.48 -5.69 -7.70
N ARG A 72 13.69 -4.56 -8.37
CA ARG A 72 15.06 -4.11 -8.70
C ARG A 72 15.34 -2.88 -7.86
N TYR A 73 16.60 -2.67 -7.50
CA TYR A 73 17.03 -1.49 -6.78
C TYR A 73 18.19 -0.86 -7.53
N PHE A 74 18.21 0.47 -7.54
CA PHE A 74 19.30 1.24 -8.10
C PHE A 74 20.29 1.48 -6.96
N ALA A 75 21.45 0.84 -7.04
CA ALA A 75 22.55 1.10 -6.13
C ALA A 75 23.23 2.43 -6.53
N GLY A 76 23.59 3.26 -5.54
CA GLY A 76 24.60 4.30 -5.74
C GLY A 76 24.12 5.71 -6.08
N ILE A 77 22.87 6.08 -5.79
CA ILE A 77 22.44 7.48 -5.91
C ILE A 77 22.02 7.94 -4.53
N THR A 78 22.98 8.51 -3.81
CA THR A 78 22.77 9.11 -2.50
C THR A 78 22.73 10.61 -2.67
N ALA A 79 21.53 11.21 -2.66
CA ALA A 79 21.46 12.66 -2.46
C ALA A 79 21.63 12.91 -0.96
N ARG A 80 22.74 13.54 -0.60
CA ARG A 80 22.93 14.07 0.75
C ARG A 80 22.12 15.35 0.88
N LYS A 81 21.26 15.37 1.90
CA LYS A 81 20.87 16.63 2.54
C LYS A 81 21.40 16.58 3.97
N LYS A 82 21.63 17.75 4.58
CA LYS A 82 22.31 17.98 5.87
C LYS A 82 21.98 17.01 7.04
N GLN A 83 20.92 16.17 6.98
CA GLN A 83 20.50 15.23 8.03
C GLN A 83 19.88 13.89 7.51
N ALA A 84 19.96 13.56 6.20
CA ALA A 84 19.44 12.29 5.68
C ALA A 84 20.14 11.86 4.38
N THR A 85 20.31 10.54 4.20
CA THR A 85 20.83 9.91 2.98
C THR A 85 19.71 9.25 2.21
N GLY A 86 19.40 9.79 1.02
CA GLY A 86 18.39 9.17 0.16
C GLY A 86 18.93 7.90 -0.50
N CYS A 87 18.19 6.78 -0.45
CA CYS A 87 18.43 5.65 -1.36
C CYS A 87 17.56 5.85 -2.61
N ILE A 88 18.16 6.42 -3.65
CA ILE A 88 17.42 6.88 -4.81
C ILE A 88 17.24 5.73 -5.80
N GLY A 89 16.06 5.10 -5.72
CA GLY A 89 15.47 4.29 -6.78
C GLY A 89 15.21 2.85 -6.38
N THR A 90 13.95 2.55 -6.05
CA THR A 90 13.47 1.16 -6.03
C THR A 90 12.46 0.97 -7.15
N HIS A 91 12.60 -0.12 -7.90
CA HIS A 91 11.75 -0.48 -9.02
C HIS A 91 10.88 -1.69 -8.64
N SER A 92 9.57 -1.48 -8.63
CA SER A 92 8.57 -2.53 -8.46
C SER A 92 7.92 -2.87 -9.81
N SER A 93 7.94 -4.16 -10.17
CA SER A 93 7.29 -4.68 -11.37
C SER A 93 5.76 -4.46 -11.36
N GLU A 94 5.15 -4.57 -10.19
CA GLU A 94 3.72 -4.33 -9.99
C GLU A 94 3.39 -2.85 -10.12
N LYS A 95 4.20 -1.98 -9.51
CA LYS A 95 4.06 -0.53 -9.68
C LYS A 95 4.25 -0.13 -11.15
N ARG A 96 5.17 -0.76 -11.88
CA ARG A 96 5.37 -0.52 -13.31
C ARG A 96 4.12 -0.83 -14.13
N LYS A 97 3.46 -1.96 -13.86
CA LYS A 97 2.19 -2.31 -14.51
C LYS A 97 1.10 -1.28 -14.18
N ASN A 98 0.99 -0.89 -12.92
CA ASN A 98 -0.02 0.08 -12.47
C ASN A 98 0.22 1.48 -13.04
N ASP A 99 1.47 1.95 -13.09
CA ASP A 99 1.83 3.25 -13.67
C ASP A 99 1.52 3.28 -15.18
N ALA A 100 1.87 2.21 -15.90
CA ALA A 100 1.54 2.06 -17.32
C ALA A 100 0.03 2.03 -17.57
N LEU A 101 -0.72 1.24 -16.79
CA LEU A 101 -2.18 1.16 -16.89
C LEU A 101 -2.85 2.50 -16.58
N SER A 102 -2.41 3.18 -15.50
CA SER A 102 -2.94 4.50 -15.12
C SER A 102 -2.70 5.53 -16.22
N ARG A 103 -1.52 5.51 -16.85
CA ARG A 103 -1.20 6.40 -17.97
C ARG A 103 -2.08 6.12 -19.19
N GLU A 104 -2.25 4.86 -19.56
CA GLU A 104 -3.11 4.49 -20.70
C GLU A 104 -4.56 4.92 -20.47
N GLN A 105 -5.11 4.65 -19.29
CA GLN A 105 -6.48 5.08 -18.93
C GLN A 105 -6.64 6.60 -18.99
N LYS A 106 -5.63 7.38 -18.57
CA LYS A 106 -5.67 8.85 -18.68
C LYS A 106 -5.65 9.31 -20.14
N LEU A 107 -4.81 8.69 -20.98
CA LEU A 107 -4.74 9.00 -22.42
C LEU A 107 -6.09 8.71 -23.10
N GLN A 108 -6.67 7.53 -22.88
CA GLN A 108 -7.97 7.17 -23.44
C GLN A 108 -9.07 8.14 -23.01
N LYS A 109 -9.10 8.55 -21.74
CA LYS A 109 -10.04 9.57 -21.25
C LYS A 109 -9.86 10.91 -21.94
N VAL A 110 -8.62 11.32 -22.22
CA VAL A 110 -8.33 12.58 -22.90
C VAL A 110 -8.75 12.49 -24.37
N GLU A 111 -8.38 11.41 -25.06
CA GLU A 111 -8.76 11.16 -26.46
C GLU A 111 -10.28 11.13 -26.63
N SER A 112 -11.02 10.47 -25.72
CA SER A 112 -12.48 10.49 -25.70
C SER A 112 -13.05 11.91 -25.49
N ASN A 113 -12.44 12.71 -24.60
CA ASN A 113 -12.86 14.10 -24.41
C ASN A 113 -12.57 14.99 -25.63
N LEU A 114 -11.47 14.77 -26.34
CA LEU A 114 -11.15 15.46 -27.59
C LEU A 114 -12.11 15.05 -28.72
N LEU A 115 -12.43 13.76 -28.85
CA LEU A 115 -13.46 13.27 -29.79
C LEU A 115 -14.82 13.90 -29.53
N ASN A 116 -15.22 14.02 -28.26
CA ASN A 116 -16.47 14.68 -27.87
C ASN A 116 -16.45 16.21 -28.08
N LEU A 117 -15.26 16.81 -28.24
CA LEU A 117 -15.09 18.22 -28.57
C LEU A 117 -15.29 18.48 -30.07
N LEU A 118 -14.88 17.55 -30.94
CA LEU A 118 -15.00 17.67 -32.40
C LEU A 118 -16.38 18.16 -32.90
N PRO A 119 -17.53 17.56 -32.52
CA PRO A 119 -18.83 18.00 -33.03
C PRO A 119 -19.27 19.38 -32.49
N LYS A 120 -18.59 19.89 -31.45
CA LYS A 120 -18.85 21.18 -30.80
C LYS A 120 -17.91 22.28 -31.29
N LEU A 121 -16.85 21.94 -32.03
CA LEU A 121 -15.95 22.91 -32.67
C LEU A 121 -16.73 23.79 -33.65
N ASN A 122 -16.30 25.05 -33.77
CA ASN A 122 -16.88 26.08 -34.62
C ASN A 122 -18.34 26.46 -34.27
N LYS A 123 -18.83 26.05 -33.09
CA LYS A 123 -20.21 26.31 -32.63
C LYS A 123 -20.22 27.09 -31.31
N LYS A 124 -21.20 27.98 -31.17
CA LYS A 124 -21.48 28.75 -29.94
C LYS A 124 -20.20 29.38 -29.33
N LYS A 125 -19.77 28.88 -28.16
CA LYS A 125 -18.62 29.35 -27.36
C LYS A 125 -17.26 28.72 -27.76
N LEU A 126 -17.22 28.02 -28.90
CA LEU A 126 -16.02 27.39 -29.45
C LEU A 126 -15.85 27.83 -30.91
N LYS A 127 -16.04 29.12 -31.17
CA LYS A 127 -15.87 29.73 -32.49
C LYS A 127 -14.50 30.38 -32.63
N MET A 128 -13.99 30.96 -31.54
CA MET A 128 -12.69 31.61 -31.54
C MET A 128 -11.59 30.61 -31.23
N ARG A 129 -10.45 30.76 -31.91
CA ARG A 129 -9.26 29.93 -31.70
C ARG A 129 -8.85 29.84 -30.23
N GLU A 130 -8.78 30.99 -29.56
CA GLU A 130 -8.37 31.10 -28.16
C GLU A 130 -9.28 30.31 -27.20
N GLU A 131 -10.59 30.33 -27.44
CA GLU A 131 -11.56 29.57 -26.63
C GLU A 131 -11.37 28.06 -26.81
N ILE A 132 -11.10 27.63 -28.04
CA ILE A 132 -10.83 26.23 -28.39
C ILE A 132 -9.53 25.77 -27.72
N GLU A 133 -8.45 26.53 -27.86
CA GLU A 133 -7.14 26.24 -27.27
C GLU A 133 -7.22 26.19 -25.74
N LYS A 134 -7.90 27.16 -25.11
CA LYS A 134 -8.14 27.15 -23.66
C LYS A 134 -8.87 25.90 -23.21
N ARG A 135 -9.91 25.49 -23.94
CA ARG A 135 -10.68 24.28 -23.59
C ARG A 135 -9.85 23.00 -23.74
N ILE A 136 -9.01 22.93 -24.77
CA ILE A 136 -8.05 21.83 -24.95
C ILE A 136 -7.06 21.80 -23.78
N GLU A 137 -6.49 22.95 -23.40
CA GLU A 137 -5.53 23.04 -22.31
C GLU A 137 -6.14 22.64 -20.96
N GLU A 138 -7.39 23.01 -20.68
CA GLU A 138 -8.12 22.55 -19.49
C GLU A 138 -8.23 21.01 -19.43
N ILE A 139 -8.53 20.37 -20.55
CA ILE A 139 -8.61 18.90 -20.64
C ILE A 139 -7.24 18.28 -20.38
N LEU A 140 -6.19 18.80 -21.02
CA LEU A 140 -4.82 18.28 -20.85
C LEU A 140 -4.30 18.47 -19.42
N LYS A 141 -4.55 19.63 -18.81
CA LYS A 141 -4.10 19.96 -17.45
C LYS A 141 -4.80 19.09 -16.41
N LYS A 142 -6.10 18.80 -16.59
CA LYS A 142 -6.87 17.92 -15.70
C LYS A 142 -6.26 16.53 -15.57
N TYR A 143 -5.79 15.95 -16.68
CA TYR A 143 -5.22 14.60 -16.69
C TYR A 143 -3.69 14.56 -16.66
N LYS A 144 -3.03 15.73 -16.71
CA LYS A 144 -1.55 15.88 -16.73
C LYS A 144 -0.88 15.10 -17.86
N VAL A 145 -1.45 15.15 -19.07
CA VAL A 145 -0.95 14.39 -20.25
C VAL A 145 -0.40 15.27 -21.37
N LYS A 146 -0.20 16.58 -21.12
CA LYS A 146 0.22 17.57 -22.13
C LYS A 146 1.46 17.12 -22.91
N GLU A 147 2.43 16.51 -22.25
CA GLU A 147 3.69 16.05 -22.88
C GLU A 147 3.53 14.79 -23.76
N PHE A 148 2.44 14.03 -23.56
CA PHE A 148 2.21 12.75 -24.23
C PHE A 148 1.39 12.87 -25.52
N LEU A 149 0.82 14.04 -25.79
CA LEU A 149 -0.01 14.30 -26.98
C LEU A 149 0.54 15.50 -27.72
N LYS A 150 0.74 15.36 -29.03
CA LYS A 150 0.96 16.49 -29.92
C LYS A 150 -0.39 16.85 -30.52
N ILE A 151 -0.82 18.09 -30.34
CA ILE A 151 -2.12 18.57 -30.80
C ILE A 151 -1.88 19.68 -31.82
N SER A 152 -2.54 19.56 -32.96
CA SER A 152 -2.55 20.57 -34.02
C SER A 152 -3.97 21.06 -34.25
N LEU A 153 -4.13 22.39 -34.17
CA LEU A 153 -5.36 23.09 -34.51
C LEU A 153 -5.11 23.80 -35.84
N THR A 154 -5.74 23.32 -36.92
CA THR A 154 -5.56 23.85 -38.28
C THR A 154 -6.80 24.60 -38.74
N GLU A 155 -6.58 25.63 -39.54
CA GLU A 155 -7.65 26.42 -40.15
C GLU A 155 -7.93 25.90 -41.55
N VAL A 156 -9.16 25.49 -41.81
CA VAL A 156 -9.61 24.94 -43.08
C VAL A 156 -10.64 25.89 -43.70
N ARG A 157 -10.45 26.22 -44.98
CA ARG A 157 -11.43 26.98 -45.75
C ARG A 157 -12.54 26.06 -46.21
N GLN A 158 -13.74 26.24 -45.69
CA GLN A 158 -14.92 25.51 -46.13
C GLN A 158 -15.75 26.42 -47.03
N SER A 159 -15.97 26.01 -48.29
CA SER A 159 -16.86 26.73 -49.20
C SER A 159 -18.19 26.02 -49.36
N TYR A 160 -19.29 26.74 -49.21
CA TYR A 160 -20.64 26.25 -49.45
C TYR A 160 -21.43 27.22 -50.33
N ARG A 161 -22.50 26.72 -50.95
CA ARG A 161 -23.37 27.52 -51.83
C ARG A 161 -24.66 27.82 -51.09
N VAL A 162 -25.02 29.08 -51.00
CA VAL A 162 -26.29 29.54 -50.42
C VAL A 162 -27.18 30.06 -51.54
N GLN A 163 -28.44 29.65 -51.56
CA GLN A 163 -29.42 30.17 -52.50
C GLN A 163 -29.66 31.67 -52.26
N ILE A 164 -29.71 32.43 -53.35
CA ILE A 164 -30.06 33.85 -53.33
C ILE A 164 -31.58 33.97 -53.52
N GLY A 165 -32.28 34.50 -52.51
CA GLY A 165 -33.73 34.69 -52.50
C GLY A 165 -34.52 33.61 -51.74
N ARG A 166 -35.79 33.91 -51.41
CA ARG A 166 -36.70 32.99 -50.70
C ARG A 166 -37.40 32.05 -51.70
N GLY A 167 -37.62 30.78 -51.32
CA GLY A 167 -38.40 29.80 -52.11
C GLY A 167 -37.67 28.48 -52.37
N ARG A 168 -38.41 27.46 -52.82
CA ARG A 168 -37.88 26.12 -53.13
C ARG A 168 -36.91 26.18 -54.34
N PRO A 169 -35.80 25.41 -54.34
CA PRO A 169 -34.84 25.43 -55.45
C PRO A 169 -35.49 25.01 -56.78
N GLY A 170 -35.22 25.76 -57.85
CA GLY A 170 -35.68 25.49 -59.21
C GLY A 170 -34.59 25.76 -60.26
N PRO A 171 -34.90 25.57 -61.56
CA PRO A 171 -33.89 25.61 -62.64
C PRO A 171 -33.18 26.97 -62.81
N LYS A 172 -33.79 28.07 -62.37
CA LYS A 172 -33.23 29.43 -62.44
C LYS A 172 -32.66 29.95 -61.12
N THR A 173 -32.50 29.09 -60.11
CA THR A 173 -32.01 29.49 -58.78
C THR A 173 -30.54 29.92 -58.84
N LYS A 174 -30.28 31.18 -58.47
CA LYS A 174 -28.93 31.73 -58.34
C LYS A 174 -28.35 31.37 -56.97
N TYR A 175 -27.07 31.02 -56.94
CA TYR A 175 -26.36 30.68 -55.70
C TYR A 175 -25.18 31.62 -55.47
N LYS A 176 -24.96 32.03 -54.23
CA LYS A 176 -23.74 32.72 -53.78
C LYS A 176 -22.77 31.69 -53.19
N LYS A 177 -21.51 31.74 -53.60
CA LYS A 177 -20.44 30.97 -52.94
C LYS A 177 -20.03 31.72 -51.67
N CYS A 178 -20.24 31.10 -50.52
CA CYS A 178 -19.76 31.59 -49.23
C CYS A 178 -18.52 30.78 -48.86
N VAL A 179 -17.50 31.44 -48.33
CA VAL A 179 -16.28 30.81 -47.79
C VAL A 179 -16.21 31.16 -46.32
N GLU A 180 -16.14 30.14 -45.47
CA GLU A 180 -16.00 30.27 -44.03
C GLU A 180 -14.71 29.58 -43.58
N MET A 181 -14.04 30.19 -42.60
CA MET A 181 -12.88 29.60 -41.95
C MET A 181 -13.38 28.72 -40.80
N VAL A 182 -13.05 27.43 -40.84
CA VAL A 182 -13.41 26.48 -39.78
C VAL A 182 -12.15 25.86 -39.18
N TYR A 183 -12.15 25.64 -37.87
CA TYR A 183 -11.06 24.98 -37.17
C TYR A 183 -11.23 23.46 -37.21
N SER A 184 -10.12 22.76 -37.49
CA SER A 184 -10.00 21.31 -37.42
C SER A 184 -8.95 20.93 -36.37
N LEU A 185 -9.27 19.94 -35.54
CA LEU A 185 -8.43 19.48 -34.46
C LEU A 185 -7.91 18.08 -34.76
N VAL A 186 -6.59 17.93 -34.79
CA VAL A 186 -5.91 16.63 -34.94
C VAL A 186 -4.96 16.45 -33.76
N TRP A 187 -4.81 15.20 -33.31
CA TRP A 187 -3.85 14.86 -32.28
C TRP A 187 -3.16 13.53 -32.57
N GLU A 188 -1.93 13.41 -32.10
CA GLU A 188 -1.16 12.18 -32.15
C GLU A 188 -0.46 11.91 -30.80
N ARG A 189 -0.29 10.63 -30.47
CA ARG A 189 0.48 10.22 -29.29
C ARG A 189 1.96 10.48 -29.54
N ASN A 190 2.60 11.23 -28.65
CA ASN A 190 4.04 11.47 -28.67
C ASN A 190 4.79 10.20 -28.22
N LYS A 191 5.15 9.35 -29.19
CA LYS A 191 5.83 8.07 -28.94
C LYS A 191 7.14 8.22 -28.17
N GLU A 192 7.90 9.29 -28.42
CA GLU A 192 9.17 9.54 -27.74
C GLU A 192 8.97 9.91 -26.28
N ALA A 193 8.02 10.80 -25.97
CA ALA A 193 7.68 11.15 -24.58
C ALA A 193 7.16 9.92 -23.82
N LEU A 194 6.33 9.09 -24.46
CA LEU A 194 5.84 7.84 -23.86
C LEU A 194 6.95 6.81 -23.61
N LYS A 195 7.95 6.73 -24.50
CA LYS A 195 9.13 5.87 -24.34
C LYS A 195 9.98 6.35 -23.16
N ARG A 196 10.23 7.67 -23.06
CA ARG A 196 10.95 8.27 -21.93
C ARG A 196 10.24 8.02 -20.60
N GLU A 197 8.91 8.23 -20.55
CA GLU A 197 8.14 7.99 -19.32
C GLU A 197 8.10 6.50 -18.93
N LYS A 198 8.14 5.59 -19.92
CA LYS A 198 8.23 4.15 -19.66
C LYS A 198 9.50 3.74 -18.91
N ASN A 199 10.57 4.53 -19.00
CA ASN A 199 11.82 4.25 -18.27
C ASN A 199 11.70 4.51 -16.76
N VAL A 200 10.74 5.34 -16.34
CA VAL A 200 10.52 5.67 -14.92
C VAL A 200 9.32 4.97 -14.30
N ASP A 201 8.56 4.20 -15.08
CA ASP A 201 7.46 3.38 -14.57
C ASP A 201 7.98 2.42 -13.49
N GLY A 202 7.24 2.31 -12.38
CA GLY A 202 7.60 1.40 -11.31
C GLY A 202 8.65 1.92 -10.34
N ILE A 203 9.25 3.09 -10.63
CA ILE A 203 10.29 3.69 -9.81
C ILE A 203 9.67 4.57 -8.72
N PHE A 204 9.99 4.24 -7.48
CA PHE A 204 9.68 5.04 -6.31
C PHE A 204 10.92 5.24 -5.43
N PRO A 205 11.15 6.48 -4.95
CA PRO A 205 12.28 6.79 -4.09
C PRO A 205 12.03 6.35 -2.64
N LEU A 206 13.07 5.81 -2.01
CA LEU A 206 13.12 5.56 -0.58
C LEU A 206 14.13 6.51 0.08
N LEU A 207 13.82 6.94 1.30
CA LEU A 207 14.70 7.72 2.13
C LEU A 207 15.04 6.92 3.38
N THR A 208 16.32 6.93 3.75
CA THR A 208 16.82 6.42 5.02
C THR A 208 17.52 7.56 5.78
N THR A 209 17.51 7.48 7.11
CA THR A 209 18.35 8.33 7.96
C THR A 209 19.57 7.58 8.50
N ASP A 210 19.69 6.29 8.16
CA ASP A 210 20.79 5.42 8.56
C ASP A 210 21.69 5.17 7.35
N ASP A 211 22.88 5.79 7.37
CA ASP A 211 23.91 5.69 6.33
C ASP A 211 24.63 4.34 6.34
N SER A 212 24.48 3.54 7.40
CA SER A 212 25.13 2.22 7.49
C SER A 212 24.40 1.14 6.67
N LEU A 213 23.13 1.38 6.31
CA LEU A 213 22.32 0.40 5.59
C LEU A 213 22.60 0.44 4.09
N SER A 214 22.89 -0.72 3.51
CA SER A 214 22.94 -0.89 2.06
C SER A 214 21.55 -0.69 1.43
N ALA A 215 21.50 -0.32 0.15
CA ALA A 215 20.23 -0.17 -0.58
C ALA A 215 19.35 -1.43 -0.54
N LYS A 216 19.98 -2.62 -0.49
CA LYS A 216 19.29 -3.91 -0.34
C LYS A 216 18.63 -4.04 1.03
N GLU A 217 19.33 -3.66 2.10
CA GLU A 217 18.80 -3.69 3.46
C GLU A 217 17.68 -2.67 3.65
N VAL A 218 17.82 -1.48 3.08
CA VAL A 218 16.77 -0.44 3.08
C VAL A 218 15.50 -0.97 2.41
N LEU A 219 15.62 -1.61 1.24
CA LEU A 219 14.48 -2.21 0.56
C LEU A 219 13.85 -3.36 1.36
N ARG A 220 14.67 -4.22 1.97
CA ARG A 220 14.19 -5.33 2.81
C ARG A 220 13.42 -4.83 4.02
N ALA A 221 13.94 -3.81 4.69
CA ALA A 221 13.28 -3.17 5.83
C ALA A 221 11.99 -2.47 5.42
N TYR A 222 11.98 -1.76 4.28
CA TYR A 222 10.76 -1.18 3.71
C TYR A 222 9.69 -2.23 3.41
N LYS A 223 10.06 -3.37 2.82
CA LYS A 223 9.12 -4.47 2.54
C LYS A 223 8.57 -5.16 3.78
N TYR A 224 9.24 -5.04 4.92
CA TYR A 224 8.75 -5.56 6.19
C TYR A 224 7.63 -4.68 6.79
N GLN A 225 7.58 -3.38 6.45
CA GLN A 225 6.58 -2.41 6.95
C GLN A 225 5.12 -2.89 6.87
N PRO A 226 4.61 -3.47 5.76
CA PRO A 226 3.22 -3.90 5.68
C PRO A 226 2.85 -4.99 6.70
N ARG A 227 3.82 -5.74 7.24
CA ARG A 227 3.55 -6.67 8.35
C ARG A 227 3.22 -5.92 9.65
N LEU A 228 3.83 -4.76 9.88
CA LEU A 228 3.49 -3.87 11.00
C LEU A 228 2.10 -3.25 10.80
N GLU A 229 1.78 -2.83 9.58
CA GLU A 229 0.45 -2.27 9.26
C GLU A 229 -0.67 -3.28 9.37
N LYS A 230 -0.41 -4.54 9.01
CA LYS A 230 -1.38 -5.62 9.21
C LYS A 230 -1.72 -5.78 10.69
N ARG A 231 -0.76 -5.60 11.60
CA ARG A 231 -1.00 -5.61 13.06
C ARG A 231 -1.87 -4.44 13.51
N PHE A 232 -1.67 -3.24 12.96
CA PHE A 232 -2.57 -2.11 13.20
C PHE A 232 -3.96 -2.27 12.56
N THR A 233 -4.07 -3.08 11.51
CA THR A 233 -5.36 -3.41 10.90
C THR A 233 -6.10 -4.45 11.74
N GLN A 234 -5.41 -5.50 12.18
CA GLN A 234 -5.91 -6.46 13.17
C GLN A 234 -6.33 -5.76 14.46
N PHE A 235 -5.59 -4.74 14.88
CA PHE A 235 -5.97 -3.89 16.00
C PHE A 235 -7.36 -3.24 15.81
N LYS A 236 -7.67 -2.73 14.62
CA LYS A 236 -8.99 -2.14 14.33
C LYS A 236 -10.11 -3.17 14.21
N SER A 237 -9.81 -4.36 13.67
CA SER A 237 -10.84 -5.37 13.37
C SER A 237 -11.06 -6.42 14.45
N VAL A 238 -10.02 -6.78 15.22
CA VAL A 238 -10.05 -7.86 16.23
C VAL A 238 -10.30 -7.30 17.62
N HIS A 239 -9.79 -6.11 17.94
CA HIS A 239 -9.99 -5.48 19.25
C HIS A 239 -11.16 -4.49 19.28
N GLU A 240 -11.94 -4.39 18.19
CA GLU A 240 -13.03 -3.40 18.01
C GLU A 240 -12.65 -1.99 18.49
N ALA A 241 -11.36 -1.65 18.41
CA ALA A 241 -10.82 -0.42 18.97
C ALA A 241 -11.16 0.83 18.14
N ALA A 242 -12.17 0.73 17.27
CA ALA A 242 -12.78 1.84 16.56
C ALA A 242 -14.25 1.50 16.24
N PRO A 243 -15.21 2.39 16.54
CA PRO A 243 -15.01 3.72 17.12
C PRO A 243 -14.84 3.71 18.65
N LEU A 244 -13.80 4.38 19.15
CA LEU A 244 -13.64 4.64 20.58
C LEU A 244 -14.52 5.85 20.95
N LEU A 245 -15.64 5.61 21.63
CA LEU A 245 -16.61 6.64 22.02
C LEU A 245 -16.19 7.39 23.29
N PHE A 246 -14.98 7.96 23.31
CA PHE A 246 -14.49 8.75 24.45
C PHE A 246 -14.73 10.25 24.26
N LYS A 247 -15.19 10.92 25.31
CA LYS A 247 -15.43 12.37 25.33
C LYS A 247 -14.15 13.22 25.45
N LYS A 248 -13.07 12.65 25.98
CA LYS A 248 -11.80 13.35 26.30
C LYS A 248 -10.64 12.76 25.50
N ILE A 249 -9.78 13.63 24.96
CA ILE A 249 -8.63 13.22 24.12
C ILE A 249 -7.63 12.41 24.93
N GLU A 250 -7.40 12.76 26.21
CA GLU A 250 -6.46 12.07 27.10
C GLU A 250 -6.84 10.60 27.33
N ARG A 251 -8.15 10.29 27.33
CA ARG A 251 -8.63 8.90 27.41
C ARG A 251 -8.37 8.13 26.12
N VAL A 252 -8.46 8.80 24.97
CA VAL A 252 -8.10 8.20 23.68
C VAL A 252 -6.59 7.92 23.63
N GLU A 253 -5.76 8.80 24.15
CA GLU A 253 -4.31 8.57 24.23
C GLU A 253 -3.98 7.41 25.18
N GLY A 254 -4.59 7.39 26.36
CA GLY A 254 -4.38 6.33 27.35
C GLY A 254 -4.81 4.95 26.86
N ILE A 255 -5.98 4.84 26.23
CA ILE A 255 -6.43 3.54 25.70
C ILE A 255 -5.54 3.09 24.53
N MET A 256 -5.12 4.01 23.65
CA MET A 256 -4.20 3.71 22.55
C MET A 256 -2.84 3.23 23.07
N PHE A 257 -2.37 3.77 24.19
CA PHE A 257 -1.15 3.28 24.85
C PHE A 257 -1.31 1.86 25.39
N LEU A 258 -2.39 1.57 26.13
CA LEU A 258 -2.66 0.22 26.63
C LEU A 258 -2.78 -0.79 25.48
N PHE A 259 -3.42 -0.40 24.39
CA PHE A 259 -3.50 -1.23 23.20
C PHE A 259 -2.14 -1.48 22.55
N PHE A 260 -1.27 -0.48 22.50
CA PHE A 260 0.10 -0.66 22.03
C PHE A 260 0.87 -1.68 22.90
N LEU A 261 0.72 -1.62 24.22
CA LEU A 261 1.28 -2.63 25.13
C LEU A 261 0.73 -4.03 24.82
N SER A 262 -0.58 -4.17 24.64
CA SER A 262 -1.21 -5.45 24.29
C SER A 262 -0.65 -6.04 22.98
N LEU A 263 -0.51 -5.22 21.93
CA LEU A 263 0.10 -5.64 20.66
C LEU A 263 1.56 -6.07 20.82
N MET A 264 2.32 -5.44 21.73
CA MET A 264 3.69 -5.86 22.03
C MET A 264 3.71 -7.22 22.74
N ILE A 265 2.82 -7.45 23.71
CA ILE A 265 2.70 -8.75 24.40
C ILE A 265 2.35 -9.84 23.39
N GLN A 266 1.34 -9.61 22.54
CA GLN A 266 0.99 -10.53 21.45
C GLN A 266 2.19 -10.81 20.53
N ALA A 267 2.94 -9.76 20.15
CA ALA A 267 4.13 -9.90 19.32
C ALA A 267 5.19 -10.83 19.95
N ILE A 268 5.39 -10.70 21.26
CA ILE A 268 6.34 -11.51 22.02
C ILE A 268 5.88 -12.96 22.08
N ILE A 269 4.60 -13.20 22.41
CA ILE A 269 4.00 -14.55 22.43
C ILE A 269 4.16 -15.24 21.07
N GLU A 270 3.76 -14.58 19.97
CA GLU A 270 3.91 -15.15 18.62
C GLU A 270 5.37 -15.42 18.27
N ARG A 271 6.27 -14.51 18.65
CA ARG A 271 7.69 -14.63 18.36
C ARG A 271 8.28 -15.82 19.10
N GLU A 272 7.99 -15.95 20.39
CA GLU A 272 8.53 -17.02 21.24
C GLU A 272 8.10 -18.40 20.73
N VAL A 273 6.79 -18.59 20.52
CA VAL A 273 6.25 -19.85 19.99
C VAL A 273 6.87 -20.20 18.64
N ARG A 274 6.94 -19.24 17.70
CA ARG A 274 7.49 -19.49 16.36
C ARG A 274 9.01 -19.75 16.37
N LEU A 275 9.75 -19.13 17.28
CA LEU A 275 11.18 -19.40 17.45
C LEU A 275 11.40 -20.81 17.98
N LYS A 276 10.73 -21.20 19.07
CA LYS A 276 10.86 -22.55 19.63
C LYS A 276 10.35 -23.62 18.68
N MET A 277 9.27 -23.38 17.94
CA MET A 277 8.82 -24.28 16.88
C MET A 277 9.93 -24.52 15.84
N LYS A 278 10.65 -23.47 15.44
CA LYS A 278 11.76 -23.59 14.50
C LYS A 278 12.94 -24.35 15.10
N GLU A 279 13.28 -24.08 16.36
CA GLU A 279 14.38 -24.75 17.09
C GLU A 279 14.10 -26.24 17.28
N TRP A 280 12.86 -26.60 17.61
CA TRP A 280 12.43 -27.98 17.87
C TRP A 280 11.95 -28.72 16.61
N GLY A 281 12.01 -28.08 15.43
CA GLY A 281 11.61 -28.68 14.16
C GLY A 281 10.10 -28.92 13.99
N ILE A 282 9.27 -28.28 14.80
CA ILE A 282 7.80 -28.38 14.74
C ILE A 282 7.30 -27.53 13.56
N LYS A 283 6.69 -28.19 12.57
CA LYS A 283 6.18 -27.50 11.36
C LYS A 283 4.80 -26.88 11.57
N THR A 284 3.96 -27.51 12.37
CA THR A 284 2.55 -27.14 12.54
C THR A 284 2.09 -27.35 13.98
N LEU A 285 1.08 -26.59 14.40
CA LEU A 285 0.35 -26.81 15.65
C LEU A 285 -1.16 -26.94 15.37
N PRO A 286 -1.86 -27.93 15.95
CA PRO A 286 -3.28 -28.16 15.72
C PRO A 286 -4.15 -27.26 16.61
N ILE A 287 -4.11 -25.94 16.40
CA ILE A 287 -4.73 -24.92 17.27
C ILE A 287 -6.02 -24.29 16.74
N TYR A 288 -6.51 -24.76 15.59
CA TYR A 288 -7.82 -24.32 15.09
C TYR A 288 -8.93 -25.21 15.70
N PRO A 289 -10.17 -24.71 15.85
CA PRO A 289 -11.29 -25.50 16.40
C PRO A 289 -11.54 -26.83 15.67
N GLU A 290 -11.16 -26.92 14.39
CA GLU A 290 -11.23 -28.14 13.57
C GLU A 290 -9.94 -29.00 13.66
N SER A 291 -9.07 -28.75 14.65
CA SER A 291 -7.71 -29.33 14.78
C SER A 291 -6.81 -29.14 13.56
N ARG A 292 -7.11 -28.16 12.71
CA ARG A 292 -6.29 -27.85 11.54
C ARG A 292 -4.91 -27.34 11.95
N ASP A 293 -3.93 -27.67 11.13
CA ASP A 293 -2.54 -27.26 11.30
C ASP A 293 -2.31 -25.75 11.06
N ALA A 294 -1.64 -25.11 12.02
CA ALA A 294 -1.16 -23.74 11.93
C ALA A 294 0.37 -23.70 11.74
N TYR A 295 0.83 -23.27 10.56
CA TYR A 295 2.26 -23.04 10.28
C TYR A 295 2.83 -21.78 10.96
N HIS A 296 1.95 -20.80 11.20
CA HIS A 296 2.29 -19.52 11.82
C HIS A 296 1.23 -19.17 12.86
N PRO A 297 1.29 -19.79 14.06
CA PRO A 297 0.29 -19.58 15.09
C PRO A 297 0.24 -18.09 15.49
N THR A 298 -0.97 -17.57 15.66
CA THR A 298 -1.24 -16.19 16.10
C THR A 298 -1.64 -16.17 17.56
N THR A 299 -1.39 -15.10 18.30
CA THR A 299 -1.71 -15.05 19.75
C THR A 299 -3.17 -15.37 20.06
N SER A 300 -4.13 -14.83 19.30
CA SER A 300 -5.55 -15.17 19.52
C SER A 300 -5.77 -16.68 19.48
N LYS A 301 -5.35 -17.37 18.41
CA LYS A 301 -5.49 -18.83 18.31
C LYS A 301 -4.71 -19.62 19.38
N ILE A 302 -3.56 -19.11 19.82
CA ILE A 302 -2.81 -19.70 20.93
C ILE A 302 -3.61 -19.60 22.24
N LEU A 303 -4.28 -18.47 22.49
CA LEU A 303 -5.08 -18.27 23.70
C LEU A 303 -6.43 -19.00 23.60
N ASP A 304 -7.07 -18.98 22.43
CA ASP A 304 -8.32 -19.69 22.16
C ASP A 304 -8.18 -21.20 22.41
N ALA A 305 -6.97 -21.78 22.26
CA ALA A 305 -6.73 -23.18 22.59
C ALA A 305 -6.90 -23.52 24.08
N PHE A 306 -6.90 -22.52 24.97
CA PHE A 306 -7.20 -22.66 26.39
C PHE A 306 -8.62 -22.20 26.75
N ASP A 307 -9.43 -21.83 25.76
CA ASP A 307 -10.82 -21.50 26.00
C ASP A 307 -11.60 -22.74 26.44
N GLY A 308 -12.47 -22.58 27.43
CA GLY A 308 -13.28 -23.66 27.99
C GLY A 308 -12.61 -24.52 29.06
N ILE A 309 -11.34 -24.32 29.41
CA ILE A 309 -10.73 -24.99 30.57
C ILE A 309 -11.16 -24.26 31.85
N SER A 310 -11.72 -24.99 32.81
CA SER A 310 -12.26 -24.41 34.05
C SER A 310 -11.63 -24.99 35.31
N SER A 311 -11.54 -24.15 36.35
CA SER A 311 -11.36 -24.60 37.73
C SER A 311 -12.63 -24.31 38.53
N TYR A 312 -13.06 -25.25 39.35
CA TYR A 312 -14.25 -25.13 40.17
C TYR A 312 -13.96 -25.45 41.62
N GLN A 313 -14.50 -24.64 42.51
CA GLN A 313 -14.41 -24.82 43.96
C GLN A 313 -15.76 -25.29 44.49
N VAL A 314 -15.79 -26.49 45.07
CA VAL A 314 -16.97 -27.05 45.71
C VAL A 314 -16.85 -26.86 47.22
N ARG A 315 -17.77 -26.09 47.81
CA ARG A 315 -17.83 -25.88 49.25
C ARG A 315 -18.84 -26.83 49.89
N MET A 316 -18.36 -27.70 50.78
CA MET A 316 -19.17 -28.62 51.58
C MET A 316 -18.98 -28.26 53.07
N GLY A 317 -19.88 -27.44 53.61
CA GLY A 317 -19.75 -26.93 54.99
C GLY A 317 -18.50 -26.05 55.16
N GLN A 318 -17.59 -26.42 56.06
CA GLN A 318 -16.31 -25.74 56.26
C GLN A 318 -15.22 -26.19 55.28
N MET A 319 -15.41 -27.29 54.54
CA MET A 319 -14.41 -27.79 53.60
C MET A 319 -14.62 -27.16 52.22
N THR A 320 -13.54 -26.69 51.60
CA THR A 320 -13.52 -26.26 50.21
C THR A 320 -12.58 -27.18 49.44
N LYS A 321 -13.11 -27.89 48.44
CA LYS A 321 -12.30 -28.70 47.50
C LYS A 321 -12.22 -27.97 46.17
N GLU A 322 -11.05 -27.93 45.57
CA GLU A 322 -10.82 -27.36 44.25
C GLU A 322 -10.59 -28.50 43.25
N PHE A 323 -11.26 -28.40 42.10
CA PHE A 323 -11.14 -29.30 40.98
C PHE A 323 -10.76 -28.50 39.73
N ARG A 324 -10.02 -29.13 38.83
CA ARG A 324 -9.53 -28.51 37.61
C ARG A 324 -9.63 -29.50 36.46
N ASP A 325 -9.98 -29.03 35.27
CA ASP A 325 -9.98 -29.87 34.08
C ASP A 325 -8.55 -30.29 33.71
N SER A 326 -8.38 -31.44 33.05
CA SER A 326 -7.07 -31.88 32.56
C SER A 326 -6.65 -31.09 31.32
N LEU A 327 -5.37 -30.70 31.24
CA LEU A 327 -4.83 -30.09 30.04
C LEU A 327 -4.69 -31.13 28.92
N THR A 328 -5.00 -30.73 27.69
CA THR A 328 -4.77 -31.55 26.49
C THR A 328 -3.30 -31.51 26.07
N GLN A 329 -2.86 -32.52 25.30
CA GLN A 329 -1.49 -32.58 24.77
C GLN A 329 -1.11 -31.31 23.98
N THR A 330 -2.06 -30.73 23.24
CA THR A 330 -1.82 -29.49 22.48
C THR A 330 -1.63 -28.29 23.42
N GLN A 331 -2.40 -28.19 24.50
CA GLN A 331 -2.24 -27.14 25.51
C GLN A 331 -0.90 -27.25 26.23
N GLU A 332 -0.50 -28.46 26.64
CA GLU A 332 0.81 -28.71 27.24
C GLU A 332 1.97 -28.38 26.28
N GLN A 333 1.84 -28.77 25.01
CA GLN A 333 2.82 -28.41 23.98
C GLN A 333 2.94 -26.89 23.81
N ILE A 334 1.83 -26.15 23.85
CA ILE A 334 1.84 -24.69 23.80
C ILE A 334 2.52 -24.10 25.03
N LEU A 335 2.24 -24.60 26.24
CA LEU A 335 2.89 -24.14 27.47
C LEU A 335 4.41 -24.36 27.42
N ASN A 336 4.84 -25.53 26.95
CA ASN A 336 6.27 -25.84 26.74
C ASN A 336 6.93 -24.88 25.73
N LEU A 337 6.25 -24.57 24.62
CA LEU A 337 6.71 -23.60 23.64
C LEU A 337 6.80 -22.18 24.24
N LEU A 338 5.91 -21.83 25.16
CA LEU A 338 5.97 -20.56 25.90
C LEU A 338 6.99 -20.57 27.04
N GLY A 339 7.53 -21.75 27.40
CA GLY A 339 8.42 -21.91 28.55
C GLY A 339 7.71 -21.74 29.90
N ILE A 340 6.41 -22.04 29.93
CA ILE A 340 5.58 -21.98 31.13
C ILE A 340 5.38 -23.43 31.58
N SER A 341 5.67 -23.75 32.85
CA SER A 341 5.40 -25.09 33.37
C SER A 341 3.90 -25.29 33.59
N SER A 342 3.41 -26.50 33.34
CA SER A 342 2.00 -26.86 33.62
C SER A 342 1.64 -26.62 35.08
N ASP A 343 2.54 -26.90 36.01
CA ASP A 343 2.33 -26.64 37.45
C ASP A 343 2.19 -25.15 37.76
N TYR A 344 2.96 -24.27 37.10
CA TYR A 344 2.83 -22.83 37.30
C TYR A 344 1.54 -22.29 36.70
N TYR A 345 1.14 -22.80 35.54
CA TYR A 345 -0.06 -22.34 34.82
C TYR A 345 -1.36 -22.88 35.44
N TRP A 346 -1.39 -24.17 35.77
CA TRP A 346 -2.61 -24.92 36.09
C TRP A 346 -2.55 -25.68 37.42
N GLY A 347 -1.41 -25.65 38.13
CA GLY A 347 -1.14 -26.41 39.35
C GLY A 347 -1.21 -27.92 39.19
N GLN A 348 -0.91 -28.64 40.27
CA GLN A 348 -1.00 -30.10 40.26
C GLN A 348 -2.46 -30.55 40.24
N SER A 349 -2.82 -31.44 39.33
CA SER A 349 -4.10 -32.13 39.37
C SER A 349 -4.17 -32.99 40.62
N VAL A 350 -5.27 -32.89 41.37
CA VAL A 350 -5.57 -33.81 42.47
C VAL A 350 -5.88 -35.16 41.81
N VAL A 351 -4.90 -36.05 41.77
CA VAL A 351 -5.10 -37.45 41.36
C VAL A 351 -5.95 -38.11 42.45
N GLU A 352 -7.20 -38.44 42.13
CA GLU A 352 -8.01 -39.34 42.96
C GLU A 352 -7.30 -40.70 43.02
N GLY A 353 -6.68 -40.96 44.17
CA GLY A 353 -5.85 -42.14 44.40
C GLY A 353 -5.87 -42.60 45.85
N GLU A 354 -7.02 -42.58 46.51
CA GLU A 354 -7.26 -43.43 47.69
C GLU A 354 -8.22 -44.56 47.29
N LYS A 355 -7.65 -45.69 46.87
CA LYS A 355 -8.35 -46.97 46.95
C LYS A 355 -8.65 -47.23 48.44
N SER A 356 -9.87 -46.91 48.84
CA SER A 356 -10.50 -47.51 50.01
C SER A 356 -10.75 -48.99 49.69
N GLU A 357 -9.77 -49.85 49.93
CA GLU A 357 -10.05 -51.26 50.22
C GLU A 357 -10.57 -51.32 51.66
N LYS A 358 -11.91 -51.26 51.78
CA LYS A 358 -12.61 -51.77 52.94
C LYS A 358 -12.88 -53.26 52.72
N THR A 359 -12.59 -54.01 53.78
CA THR A 359 -12.94 -55.42 54.08
C THR A 359 -12.02 -56.49 53.54
#